data_AF-A0A7C2ZN76-F1
#
_entry.id   AF-A0A7C2ZN76-F1
#
_cell.length_a   1.000
_cell.length_b   1.000
_cell.length_c   1.000
_cell.angle_alpha   90.00
_cell.angle_beta   90.00
_cell.angle_gamma   90.00
#
_symmetry.space_group_name_H-M   'P 1'
#
loop_
_entity.id
_entity.type
_entity.pdbx_description
1 polymer ?
#
loop_
_entity_poly.entity_id
_entity_poly.type
_entity_poly.pdbx_seq_one_letter_code
_entity_poly.pdbx_strand_id
1 'polypeptide(L)'
;MKTKSVSFEELGLDLRKISDKELEDLAYFIEKCIKEELSRLLDQRLLGYVTTISVELTNKAINVAIDLEADSYLISHVSLESMLDQVLRHVFTKVRLYVAERFRKTEGTDSE
;
A
#
# COMPACT_ATOMS: atom_id res chain seq x y z
N MET A 1 7.80 18.85 -10.89
CA MET A 1 7.88 17.48 -10.34
C MET A 1 7.91 17.53 -8.81
N LYS A 2 6.94 16.91 -8.15
CA LYS A 2 6.98 16.64 -6.71
C LYS A 2 6.94 15.12 -6.52
N THR A 3 8.11 14.49 -6.57
CA THR A 3 8.26 13.07 -6.23
C THR A 3 8.24 12.93 -4.70
N LYS A 4 7.41 12.04 -4.15
CA LYS A 4 7.33 11.88 -2.69
C LYS A 4 7.08 10.45 -2.25
N SER A 5 8.12 9.77 -1.76
CA SER A 5 8.03 8.45 -1.14
C SER A 5 7.61 8.54 0.34
N VAL A 6 6.55 7.83 0.69
CA VAL A 6 6.01 7.59 2.06
C VAL A 6 5.35 6.20 1.97
N SER A 7 5.49 5.19 2.82
CA SER A 7 5.93 5.00 4.22
C SER A 7 6.37 3.53 4.39
N PHE A 8 7.22 3.27 5.39
CA PHE A 8 7.62 1.96 5.91
C PHE A 8 6.58 1.51 6.97
N GLU A 9 6.02 0.31 6.85
CA GLU A 9 5.20 -0.26 7.92
C GLU A 9 5.59 -1.72 8.20
N GLU A 10 5.99 -2.00 9.45
CA GLU A 10 6.21 -3.37 9.91
C GLU A 10 4.84 -4.05 10.10
N LEU A 11 4.59 -5.12 9.35
CA LEU A 11 3.33 -5.85 9.47
C LEU A 11 3.28 -6.79 10.67
N GLY A 12 4.41 -7.01 11.35
CA GLY A 12 4.51 -8.02 12.41
C GLY A 12 4.43 -9.46 11.90
N LEU A 13 4.74 -9.69 10.62
CA LEU A 13 4.81 -11.02 10.02
C LEU A 13 6.24 -11.47 9.74
N ASP A 14 6.50 -12.75 10.00
CA ASP A 14 7.70 -13.41 9.51
C ASP A 14 7.49 -13.82 8.06
N LEU A 15 7.72 -12.88 7.13
CA LEU A 15 7.53 -13.08 5.69
C LEU A 15 8.42 -14.20 5.13
N ARG A 16 9.43 -14.64 5.89
CA ARG A 16 10.26 -15.83 5.59
C ARG A 16 9.49 -17.15 5.54
N LYS A 17 8.29 -17.21 6.13
CA LYS A 17 7.44 -18.41 6.11
C LYS A 17 6.45 -18.43 4.93
N ILE A 18 6.45 -17.39 4.11
CA ILE A 18 5.54 -17.19 2.99
C ILE A 18 6.30 -17.56 1.70
N SER A 19 5.64 -18.27 0.79
CA SER A 19 6.26 -18.63 -0.50
C SER A 19 6.41 -17.41 -1.40
N ASP A 20 7.37 -17.44 -2.33
CA ASP A 20 7.60 -16.35 -3.30
C ASP A 20 6.31 -15.96 -4.05
N LYS A 21 5.51 -16.96 -4.44
CA LYS A 21 4.21 -16.73 -5.09
C LYS A 21 3.22 -15.98 -4.19
N GLU A 22 3.16 -16.33 -2.91
CA GLU A 22 2.28 -15.65 -1.95
C GLU A 22 2.78 -14.23 -1.63
N LEU A 23 4.10 -14.00 -1.67
CA LEU A 23 4.69 -12.66 -1.60
C LEU A 23 4.34 -11.83 -2.85
N GLU A 24 4.43 -12.40 -4.05
CA GLU A 24 3.99 -11.76 -5.28
C GLU A 24 2.48 -11.42 -5.24
N ASP A 25 1.64 -12.36 -4.81
CA ASP A 25 0.20 -12.15 -4.64
C ASP A 25 -0.10 -11.02 -3.64
N LEU A 26 0.67 -10.96 -2.54
CA LEU A 26 0.57 -9.91 -1.52
C LEU A 26 0.98 -8.54 -2.08
N ALA A 27 2.10 -8.48 -2.79
CA ALA A 27 2.58 -7.24 -3.42
C ALA A 27 1.56 -6.71 -4.44
N TYR A 28 1.02 -7.60 -5.29
CA TYR A 28 -0.03 -7.27 -6.25
C TYR A 28 -1.30 -6.77 -5.55
N PHE A 29 -1.71 -7.43 -4.46
CA PHE A 29 -2.88 -7.01 -3.67
C PHE A 29 -2.70 -5.60 -3.08
N ILE A 30 -1.51 -5.30 -2.53
CA ILE A 30 -1.18 -3.98 -1.99
C ILE A 30 -1.23 -2.92 -3.09
N GLU A 31 -0.54 -3.16 -4.21
CA GLU A 31 -0.51 -2.23 -5.33
C GLU A 31 -1.92 -1.93 -5.85
N LYS A 32 -2.74 -2.96 -6.00
CA LYS A 32 -4.14 -2.83 -6.42
C LYS A 32 -4.95 -1.98 -5.42
N CYS A 33 -4.83 -2.24 -4.12
CA CYS A 33 -5.53 -1.48 -3.10
C CYS A 33 -5.14 0.01 -3.12
N ILE A 34 -3.86 0.31 -3.31
CA ILE A 34 -3.36 1.69 -3.41
C ILE A 34 -3.94 2.37 -4.64
N LYS A 35 -3.89 1.72 -5.82
CA LYS A 35 -4.45 2.25 -7.07
C LYS A 35 -5.94 2.58 -6.93
N GLU A 36 -6.71 1.65 -6.38
CA GLU A 36 -8.15 1.84 -6.20
C GLU A 36 -8.47 3.00 -5.25
N GLU A 37 -7.76 3.12 -4.13
CA GLU A 37 -7.97 4.21 -3.17
C GLU A 37 -7.48 5.56 -3.69
N LEU A 38 -6.37 5.61 -4.42
CA LEU A 38 -5.90 6.83 -5.08
C LEU A 38 -6.88 7.29 -6.16
N SER A 39 -7.31 6.39 -7.04
CA SER A 39 -8.32 6.71 -8.07
C SER A 39 -9.59 7.26 -7.45
N ARG A 40 -10.11 6.61 -6.39
CA ARG A 40 -11.30 7.09 -5.67
C ARG A 40 -11.16 8.54 -5.16
N LEU A 41 -9.98 8.92 -4.69
CA LEU A 41 -9.72 10.25 -4.13
C LEU A 41 -9.34 11.30 -5.18
N LEU A 42 -8.56 10.91 -6.18
CA LEU A 42 -7.95 11.81 -7.15
C LEU A 42 -8.84 12.03 -8.38
N ASP A 43 -9.56 11.01 -8.85
CA ASP A 43 -10.43 11.13 -10.04
C ASP A 43 -11.55 12.16 -9.82
N GLN A 44 -11.96 12.37 -8.57
CA GLN A 44 -12.96 13.39 -8.22
C GLN A 44 -12.39 14.81 -8.13
N ARG A 45 -11.07 14.97 -8.12
CA ARG A 45 -10.40 16.22 -7.72
C ARG A 45 -9.36 16.72 -8.73
N LEU A 46 -8.86 15.87 -9.61
CA LEU A 46 -7.82 16.18 -10.58
C LEU A 46 -8.32 15.92 -12.01
N LEU A 47 -7.83 16.72 -12.96
CA LEU A 47 -8.11 16.52 -14.39
C LEU A 47 -7.24 15.42 -14.99
N GLY A 48 -6.06 15.20 -14.42
CA GLY A 48 -5.13 14.17 -14.83
C GLY A 48 -4.03 13.97 -13.80
N TYR A 49 -3.60 12.72 -13.63
CA TYR A 49 -2.45 12.36 -12.81
C TYR A 49 -1.80 11.08 -13.33
N VAL A 50 -0.52 10.94 -13.07
CA VAL A 50 0.27 9.74 -13.31
C VAL A 50 0.74 9.23 -11.97
N THR A 51 0.51 7.95 -11.70
CA THR A 51 0.96 7.31 -10.46
C THR A 51 1.83 6.11 -10.78
N THR A 52 2.97 6.03 -10.12
CA THR A 52 3.82 4.82 -10.09
C THR A 52 3.85 4.31 -8.66
N ILE A 53 3.59 3.01 -8.48
CA ILE A 53 3.58 2.38 -7.15
C ILE A 53 4.61 1.26 -7.19
N SER A 54 5.49 1.23 -6.20
CA SER A 54 6.47 0.18 -6.01
C SER A 54 6.25 -0.43 -4.63
N VAL A 55 6.08 -1.75 -4.59
CA VAL A 55 5.93 -2.52 -3.37
C VAL A 55 7.14 -3.44 -3.27
N GLU A 56 7.91 -3.28 -2.21
CA GLU A 56 9.04 -4.15 -1.90
C GLU A 56 8.74 -4.87 -0.58
N LEU A 57 8.83 -6.18 -0.61
CA LEU A 57 8.65 -7.05 0.55
C LEU A 57 10.02 -7.48 1.04
N THR A 58 10.34 -7.12 2.27
CA THR A 58 11.55 -7.62 2.97
C THR A 58 11.14 -8.68 3.98
N ASN A 59 12.08 -9.35 4.65
CA ASN A 59 11.78 -10.43 5.60
C ASN A 59 10.78 -10.06 6.73
N LYS A 60 10.57 -8.78 7.03
CA LYS A 60 9.70 -8.31 8.13
C LYS A 60 8.85 -7.08 7.81
N ALA A 61 9.16 -6.38 6.73
CA ALA A 61 8.55 -5.09 6.44
C ALA A 61 8.08 -5.02 5.00
N ILE A 62 7.00 -4.27 4.81
CA ILE A 62 6.52 -3.85 3.50
C ILE A 62 6.93 -2.41 3.30
N ASN A 63 7.70 -2.20 2.24
CA ASN A 63 8.06 -0.89 1.76
C ASN A 63 7.15 -0.52 0.61
N VAL A 64 6.40 0.56 0.76
CA VAL A 64 5.59 1.11 -0.32
C VAL A 64 6.17 2.46 -0.70
N ALA A 65 6.50 2.61 -1.98
CA ALA A 65 6.84 3.89 -2.58
C ALA A 65 5.77 4.28 -3.60
N ILE A 66 5.30 5.51 -3.53
CA ILE A 66 4.30 6.06 -4.44
C ILE A 66 4.90 7.31 -5.06
N ASP A 67 5.05 7.33 -6.38
CA ASP A 67 5.35 8.55 -7.12
C ASP A 67 4.05 9.03 -7.78
N LEU A 68 3.70 10.29 -7.54
CA LEU A 68 2.46 10.89 -8.00
C LEU A 68 2.74 12.23 -8.65
N GLU A 69 2.50 12.29 -9.95
CA GLU A 69 2.52 13.51 -10.75
C GLU A 69 1.09 13.91 -11.08
N ALA A 70 0.72 15.15 -10.82
CA ALA A 70 -0.66 15.62 -10.95
C ALA A 70 -0.70 16.98 -11.66
N ASP A 71 -1.53 17.07 -12.70
CA ASP A 71 -1.87 18.33 -13.35
C ASP A 71 -3.05 18.96 -12.62
N SER A 72 -2.83 20.15 -12.06
CA SER A 72 -3.86 20.86 -11.31
C SER A 72 -3.97 22.31 -11.73
N TYR A 73 -5.22 22.76 -11.95
CA TYR A 73 -5.56 24.19 -11.96
C TYR A 73 -5.96 24.71 -10.56
N LEU A 74 -6.15 23.83 -9.56
CA LEU A 74 -6.87 24.14 -8.31
C LEU A 74 -6.19 23.68 -7.01
N ILE A 75 -4.88 23.37 -6.98
CA ILE A 75 -4.16 23.08 -5.72
C ILE A 75 -3.74 24.38 -5.03
N SER A 76 -4.70 25.18 -4.57
CA SER A 76 -4.42 26.19 -3.54
C SER A 76 -4.71 25.68 -2.12
N HIS A 77 -5.51 24.61 -1.96
CA HIS A 77 -5.91 24.12 -0.61
C HIS A 77 -5.90 22.60 -0.40
N VAL A 78 -5.54 21.78 -1.40
CA VAL A 78 -5.51 20.31 -1.24
C VAL A 78 -4.10 19.84 -0.91
N SER A 79 -3.88 19.38 0.33
CA SER A 79 -2.65 18.72 0.73
C SER A 79 -2.60 17.31 0.13
N LEU A 80 -1.93 17.16 -1.01
CA LEU A 80 -1.62 15.85 -1.62
C LEU A 80 -1.01 14.88 -0.60
N GLU A 81 -0.15 15.38 0.27
CA GLU A 81 0.45 14.62 1.37
C GLU A 81 -0.61 14.02 2.31
N SER A 82 -1.55 14.84 2.79
CA SER A 82 -2.59 14.34 3.68
C SER A 82 -3.52 13.33 3.02
N MET A 83 -3.71 13.43 1.70
CA MET A 83 -4.45 12.44 0.92
C MET A 83 -3.68 11.12 0.81
N LEU A 84 -2.38 11.18 0.49
CA LEU A 84 -1.52 9.99 0.45
C LEU A 84 -1.47 9.28 1.80
N ASP A 85 -1.32 10.03 2.90
CA ASP A 85 -1.33 9.46 4.26
C ASP A 85 -2.67 8.80 4.61
N GLN A 86 -3.79 9.34 4.12
CA GLN A 86 -5.10 8.73 4.32
C GLN A 86 -5.24 7.43 3.51
N VAL A 87 -4.75 7.41 2.27
CA VAL A 87 -4.73 6.21 1.42
C VAL A 87 -3.90 5.13 2.07
N LEU A 88 -2.65 5.42 2.44
CA LEU A 88 -1.74 4.45 3.01
C LEU A 88 -2.31 3.83 4.28
N ARG A 89 -2.86 4.63 5.20
CA ARG A 89 -3.52 4.10 6.42
C ARG A 89 -4.68 3.15 6.11
N HIS A 90 -5.51 3.50 5.13
CA HIS A 90 -6.65 2.66 4.76
C HIS A 90 -6.19 1.36 4.08
N VAL A 91 -5.21 1.45 3.18
CA VAL A 91 -4.60 0.29 2.51
C VAL A 91 -3.96 -0.63 3.54
N PHE A 92 -3.10 -0.12 4.43
CA PHE A 92 -2.44 -0.96 5.43
C PHE A 92 -3.42 -1.65 6.37
N THR A 93 -4.56 -1.03 6.66
CA THR A 93 -5.66 -1.69 7.39
C THR A 93 -6.20 -2.90 6.61
N LYS A 94 -6.47 -2.75 5.30
CA LYS A 94 -6.91 -3.87 4.44
C LYS A 94 -5.86 -4.96 4.31
N VAL A 95 -4.59 -4.58 4.20
CA VAL A 95 -3.45 -5.51 4.08
C VAL A 95 -3.29 -6.30 5.36
N ARG A 96 -3.36 -5.67 6.54
CA ARG A 96 -3.34 -6.38 7.83
C ARG A 96 -4.47 -7.40 7.94
N LEU A 97 -5.69 -7.06 7.51
CA LEU A 97 -6.83 -7.98 7.50
C LEU A 97 -6.61 -9.14 6.52
N TYR A 98 -6.21 -8.85 5.28
CA TYR A 98 -5.92 -9.85 4.26
C TYR A 98 -4.88 -10.85 4.77
N VAL A 99 -3.79 -10.32 5.34
CA VAL A 99 -2.70 -11.14 5.83
C VAL A 99 -3.12 -11.96 7.05
N ALA A 100 -3.89 -11.37 7.97
CA ALA A 100 -4.44 -12.09 9.11
C ALA A 100 -5.37 -13.24 8.70
N GLU A 101 -6.21 -13.06 7.68
CA GLU A 101 -7.11 -14.12 7.19
C GLU A 101 -6.38 -15.22 6.43
N ARG A 102 -5.43 -14.82 5.58
CA ARG A 102 -4.71 -15.73 4.68
C ARG A 102 -3.64 -16.53 5.41
N PHE A 103 -2.93 -15.91 6.37
CA PHE A 103 -1.72 -16.47 6.98
C PHE A 103 -1.84 -16.77 8.48
N ARG A 104 -2.96 -16.49 9.19
CA ARG A 104 -3.14 -16.99 10.59
C ARG A 104 -3.24 -18.51 10.70
N LYS A 105 -3.47 -19.24 9.61
CA LYS A 105 -3.58 -20.70 9.65
C LYS A 105 -2.25 -21.43 9.85
N THR A 106 -1.10 -20.75 9.76
CA THR A 106 0.22 -21.37 9.94
C THR A 106 0.78 -21.26 11.36
N GLU A 107 0.12 -20.57 12.29
CA GLU A 107 0.56 -20.44 13.70
C GLU A 107 -0.25 -21.32 14.69
N GLY A 108 -1.04 -22.28 14.20
CA GLY A 108 -1.99 -23.04 15.00
C GLY A 108 -1.77 -24.54 15.14
N THR A 109 -0.60 -25.08 14.77
CA THR A 109 -0.30 -26.50 14.93
C THR A 109 1.16 -26.69 15.34
N ASP A 110 1.48 -26.34 16.58
CA ASP A 110 2.59 -26.93 17.35
C ASP A 110 2.48 -26.42 18.79
N SER A 111 1.64 -27.09 19.56
CA SER A 111 1.73 -27.15 21.02
C SER A 111 1.13 -28.50 21.40
N GLU A 112 2.03 -29.45 21.64
CA GLU A 112 1.81 -30.75 22.28
C GLU A 112 1.01 -30.62 23.59
#